data_AF-A0A6M3M2C6-F1
#
_entry.id   AF-A0A6M3M2C6-F1
#
_cell.length_a   1.000
_cell.length_b   1.000
_cell.length_c   1.000
_cell.angle_alpha   90.00
_cell.angle_beta   90.00
_cell.angle_gamma   90.00
#
_symmetry.space_group_name_H-M   'P 1'
#
loop_
_entity.id
_entity.type
_entity.pdbx_description
1 polymer ?
#
loop_
_entity_poly.entity_id
_entity_poly.type
_entity_poly.pdbx_seq_one_letter_code
_entity_poly.pdbx_strand_id
1 'polypeptide(L)'
;MEKKDVDVCIGIVTSLSSCSSIEEQDKQRNKLFTYLQPTIIQWMQFILKTKTFYPEEELKALSWDCFLFCLNYYKLEKNIPLLNHFFAYTKFFLLIKEKEKAIDKNKVDPTKEEYDLSVFEVLDDLKNFKQSLPEEYKSIFDDTLMSMSKANKNRVRRLKETSVKYHQYHESKKIFRLVIDFLLRR
;
A
#
# COMPACT_ATOMS: atom_id res chain seq x y z
N MET A 1 -16.62 -16.26 12.11
CA MET A 1 -17.16 -15.48 13.25
C MET A 1 -18.66 -15.35 13.06
N GLU A 2 -19.46 -15.64 14.09
CA GLU A 2 -20.92 -15.64 13.96
C GLU A 2 -21.48 -14.22 14.08
N LYS A 3 -22.71 -14.00 13.61
CA LYS A 3 -23.38 -12.68 13.67
C LYS A 3 -23.46 -12.15 15.11
N LYS A 4 -23.73 -13.04 16.09
CA LYS A 4 -23.81 -12.68 17.51
C LYS A 4 -22.48 -12.12 18.04
N ASP A 5 -21.35 -12.68 17.61
CA ASP A 5 -20.03 -12.20 18.02
C ASP A 5 -19.73 -10.82 17.42
N VAL A 6 -20.19 -10.58 16.18
CA VAL A 6 -20.05 -9.28 15.51
C VAL A 6 -20.81 -8.21 16.29
N ASP A 7 -22.05 -8.49 16.69
CA ASP A 7 -22.88 -7.56 17.45
C ASP A 7 -22.24 -7.24 18.81
N VAL A 8 -21.64 -8.23 19.49
CA VAL A 8 -20.86 -8.01 20.73
C VAL A 8 -19.66 -7.10 20.47
N CYS A 9 -18.90 -7.34 19.39
CA CYS A 9 -17.75 -6.50 19.05
C CYS A 9 -18.16 -5.05 18.77
N ILE A 10 -19.27 -4.84 18.04
CA ILE A 10 -19.81 -3.50 17.79
C ILE A 10 -20.22 -2.81 19.09
N GLY A 11 -20.85 -3.54 20.01
CA GLY A 11 -21.20 -3.03 21.34
C GLY A 11 -19.97 -2.57 22.12
N ILE A 12 -18.89 -3.37 22.13
CA ILE A 12 -17.64 -3.02 22.79
C ILE A 12 -17.00 -1.78 22.14
N VAL A 13 -16.94 -1.72 20.81
CA VAL A 13 -16.38 -0.55 20.09
C VAL A 13 -17.17 0.73 20.37
N THR A 14 -18.49 0.62 20.47
CA THR A 14 -19.35 1.76 20.84
C THR A 14 -19.04 2.22 22.27
N SER A 15 -18.89 1.28 23.20
CA SER A 15 -18.56 1.59 24.60
C SER A 15 -17.18 2.24 24.78
N LEU A 16 -16.21 1.92 23.91
CA LEU A 16 -14.87 2.52 23.93
C LEU A 16 -14.92 4.05 23.76
N SER A 17 -15.83 4.56 22.93
CA SER A 17 -15.97 6.00 22.70
C SER A 17 -16.57 6.75 23.90
N SER A 18 -17.22 6.03 24.82
CA SER A 18 -17.87 6.58 26.02
C SER A 18 -17.07 6.41 27.32
N CYS A 19 -15.95 5.67 27.30
CA CYS A 19 -15.14 5.44 28.49
C CYS A 19 -14.30 6.67 28.86
N SER A 20 -14.42 7.13 30.11
CA SER A 20 -13.67 8.28 30.65
C SER A 20 -12.30 7.90 31.21
N SER A 21 -12.12 6.66 31.69
CA SER A 21 -10.87 6.17 32.27
C SER A 21 -10.04 5.39 31.26
N ILE A 22 -8.71 5.61 31.28
CA ILE A 22 -7.73 4.85 30.48
C ILE A 22 -7.81 3.35 30.82
N GLU A 23 -7.95 3.01 32.10
CA GLU A 23 -8.03 1.59 32.53
C GLU A 23 -9.26 0.88 31.98
N GLU A 24 -10.39 1.59 31.87
CA GLU A 24 -11.61 1.04 31.29
C GLU A 24 -11.48 0.89 29.77
N GLN A 25 -10.86 1.86 29.10
CA GLN A 25 -10.56 1.77 27.68
C GLN A 25 -9.67 0.55 27.39
N ASP A 26 -8.64 0.32 28.19
CA ASP A 26 -7.74 -0.81 28.00
C ASP A 26 -8.43 -2.16 28.28
N LYS A 27 -9.29 -2.23 29.30
CA LYS A 27 -10.13 -3.42 29.55
C LYS A 27 -11.03 -3.73 28.35
N GLN A 28 -11.69 -2.72 27.78
CA GLN A 28 -12.56 -2.91 26.62
C GLN A 28 -11.76 -3.26 25.35
N ARG A 29 -10.59 -2.65 25.13
CA ARG A 29 -9.67 -3.00 24.03
C ARG A 29 -9.22 -4.46 24.11
N ASN A 30 -8.78 -4.90 25.29
CA ASN A 30 -8.34 -6.27 25.52
C ASN A 30 -9.47 -7.26 25.27
N LYS A 31 -10.67 -6.95 25.77
CA LYS A 31 -11.86 -7.76 25.53
C LYS A 31 -12.20 -7.86 24.04
N LEU A 32 -12.21 -6.73 23.34
CA LEU A 32 -12.46 -6.69 21.89
C LEU A 32 -11.43 -7.52 21.12
N PHE A 33 -10.15 -7.40 21.49
CA PHE A 33 -9.10 -8.17 20.87
C PHE A 33 -9.29 -9.67 21.04
N THR A 34 -9.69 -10.15 22.22
CA THR A 34 -9.95 -11.59 22.45
C THR A 34 -10.96 -12.16 21.45
N TYR A 35 -12.00 -11.39 21.09
CA TYR A 35 -12.99 -11.82 20.08
C TYR A 35 -12.43 -11.77 18.66
N LEU A 36 -11.68 -10.72 18.32
CA LEU A 36 -11.24 -10.49 16.95
C LEU A 36 -9.93 -11.22 16.60
N GLN A 37 -9.10 -11.56 17.59
CA GLN A 37 -7.77 -12.13 17.38
C GLN A 37 -7.78 -13.37 16.47
N PRO A 38 -8.63 -14.40 16.68
CA PRO A 38 -8.65 -15.57 15.81
C PRO A 38 -8.96 -15.20 14.36
N THR A 39 -9.89 -14.26 14.17
CA THR A 39 -10.31 -13.78 12.85
C THR A 39 -9.21 -12.96 12.17
N ILE A 40 -8.52 -12.09 12.93
CA ILE A 40 -7.38 -11.30 12.44
C ILE A 40 -6.24 -12.23 11.99
N ILE A 41 -5.91 -13.25 12.79
CA ILE A 41 -4.88 -14.23 12.43
C ILE A 41 -5.25 -14.96 11.14
N GLN A 42 -6.51 -15.40 10.99
CA GLN A 42 -6.99 -16.03 9.76
C GLN A 42 -6.86 -15.10 8.54
N TRP A 43 -7.20 -13.82 8.69
CA TRP A 43 -7.03 -12.85 7.61
C TRP A 43 -5.56 -12.63 7.26
N MET A 44 -4.69 -12.50 8.26
CA MET A 44 -3.25 -12.37 8.05
C MET A 44 -2.70 -13.58 7.30
N GLN A 45 -3.04 -14.80 7.74
CA GLN A 45 -2.66 -16.04 7.06
C GLN A 45 -3.15 -16.05 5.60
N PHE A 46 -4.42 -15.70 5.38
CA PHE A 46 -4.99 -15.64 4.04
C PHE A 46 -4.26 -14.65 3.12
N ILE A 47 -3.96 -13.45 3.62
CA ILE A 47 -3.27 -12.40 2.86
C ILE A 47 -1.80 -12.80 2.58
N LEU A 48 -1.11 -13.34 3.59
CA LEU A 48 0.32 -13.68 3.53
C LEU A 48 0.61 -14.98 2.77
N LYS A 49 -0.37 -15.89 2.65
CA LYS A 49 -0.22 -17.17 1.92
C LYS A 49 0.30 -16.99 0.48
N THR A 50 0.09 -15.82 -0.12
CA THR A 50 0.54 -15.49 -1.47
C THR A 50 1.98 -14.98 -1.57
N LYS A 51 2.65 -14.68 -0.45
CA LYS A 51 3.93 -13.94 -0.44
C LYS A 51 4.99 -14.48 0.51
N THR A 52 4.64 -14.98 1.68
CA THR A 52 5.63 -15.37 2.70
C THR A 52 5.02 -16.29 3.74
N PHE A 53 5.77 -17.30 4.19
CA PHE A 53 5.37 -18.11 5.33
C PHE A 53 5.76 -17.39 6.63
N TYR A 54 4.79 -17.23 7.53
CA TYR A 54 5.01 -16.70 8.87
C TYR A 54 4.70 -17.80 9.89
N PRO A 55 5.59 -18.04 10.87
CA PRO A 55 5.29 -18.90 12.01
C PRO A 55 4.05 -18.43 12.76
N GLU A 56 3.31 -19.35 13.37
CA GLU A 56 2.09 -19.04 14.11
C GLU A 56 2.35 -18.06 15.28
N GLU A 57 3.49 -18.19 15.94
CA GLU A 57 3.90 -17.31 17.04
C GLU A 57 4.14 -15.88 16.58
N GLU A 58 4.77 -15.68 15.42
CA GLU A 58 4.96 -14.35 14.84
C GLU A 58 3.63 -13.71 14.46
N LEU A 59 2.70 -14.50 13.90
CA LEU A 59 1.35 -14.02 13.57
C LEU A 59 0.59 -13.60 14.84
N LYS A 60 0.71 -14.37 15.92
CA LYS A 60 0.12 -14.01 17.22
C LYS A 60 0.71 -12.71 17.74
N ALA A 61 2.04 -12.55 17.71
CA ALA A 61 2.69 -11.31 18.14
C ALA A 61 2.22 -10.10 17.32
N LEU A 62 2.20 -10.23 15.98
CA LEU A 62 1.79 -9.16 15.07
C LEU A 62 0.28 -8.85 15.12
N SER A 63 -0.55 -9.80 15.54
CA SER A 63 -2.01 -9.64 15.54
C SER A 63 -2.47 -8.51 16.45
N TRP A 64 -1.77 -8.26 17.57
CA TRP A 64 -2.08 -7.15 18.48
C TRP A 64 -1.82 -5.78 17.84
N ASP A 65 -0.66 -5.61 17.23
CA ASP A 65 -0.31 -4.37 16.53
C ASP A 65 -1.27 -4.11 15.35
N CYS A 66 -1.61 -5.16 14.61
CA CYS A 66 -2.59 -5.11 13.54
C CYS A 66 -3.97 -4.70 14.07
N PHE A 67 -4.39 -5.25 15.21
CA PHE A 67 -5.65 -4.91 15.87
C PHE A 67 -5.70 -3.43 16.26
N LEU A 68 -4.67 -2.93 16.93
CA LEU A 68 -4.58 -1.53 17.33
C LEU A 68 -4.57 -0.60 16.11
N PHE A 69 -3.85 -0.98 15.05
CA PHE A 69 -3.88 -0.25 13.79
C PHE A 69 -5.30 -0.16 13.23
N CYS A 70 -6.02 -1.28 13.13
CA CYS A 70 -7.40 -1.28 12.63
C CYS A 70 -8.33 -0.42 13.48
N LEU A 71 -8.21 -0.52 14.81
CA LEU A 71 -9.03 0.21 15.76
C LEU A 71 -8.79 1.72 15.70
N ASN A 72 -7.54 2.17 15.59
CA ASN A 72 -7.17 3.58 15.52
C ASN A 72 -7.79 4.32 14.32
N TYR A 73 -8.01 3.61 13.21
CA TYR A 73 -8.62 4.18 12.01
C TYR A 73 -10.12 3.92 11.87
N TYR A 74 -10.73 3.17 12.80
CA TYR A 74 -12.15 2.89 12.74
C TYR A 74 -12.97 4.10 13.20
N LYS A 75 -13.95 4.51 12.38
CA LYS A 75 -14.87 5.62 12.69
C LYS A 75 -16.30 5.13 12.62
N LEU A 76 -17.00 5.15 13.77
CA LEU A 76 -18.40 4.71 13.90
C LEU A 76 -19.34 5.47 12.95
N GLU A 77 -19.12 6.77 12.78
CA GLU A 77 -19.94 7.67 11.93
C GLU A 77 -20.01 7.24 10.46
N LYS A 78 -19.03 6.48 9.97
CA LYS A 78 -18.95 6.10 8.56
C LYS A 78 -19.84 4.91 8.18
N ASN A 79 -20.55 4.29 9.14
CA ASN A 79 -21.42 3.13 8.92
C ASN A 79 -20.74 1.97 8.14
N ILE A 80 -19.42 1.84 8.25
CA ILE A 80 -18.67 0.74 7.61
C ILE A 80 -18.79 -0.49 8.52
N PRO A 81 -19.20 -1.66 8.00
CA PRO A 81 -19.24 -2.88 8.79
C PRO A 81 -17.87 -3.18 9.42
N LEU A 82 -17.87 -3.47 10.72
CA LEU A 82 -16.65 -3.66 11.51
C LEU A 82 -15.67 -4.64 10.86
N LEU A 83 -16.16 -5.80 10.44
CA LEU A 83 -15.31 -6.83 9.83
C LEU A 83 -14.72 -6.40 8.49
N ASN A 84 -15.48 -5.67 7.67
CA ASN A 84 -15.00 -5.19 6.39
C ASN A 84 -13.89 -4.15 6.58
N HIS A 85 -14.07 -3.25 7.56
CA HIS A 85 -13.04 -2.29 7.94
C HIS A 85 -11.78 -3.00 8.42
N PHE A 86 -11.90 -3.91 9.39
CA PHE A 86 -10.76 -4.59 9.97
C PHE A 86 -10.02 -5.42 8.91
N PHE A 87 -10.73 -6.17 8.07
CA PHE A 87 -10.10 -6.92 6.98
C PHE A 87 -9.30 -6.01 6.01
N ALA A 88 -9.89 -4.88 5.59
CA ALA A 88 -9.22 -3.95 4.71
C ALA A 88 -7.96 -3.35 5.36
N TYR A 89 -8.05 -2.95 6.63
CA TYR A 89 -6.94 -2.37 7.37
C TYR A 89 -5.87 -3.38 7.79
N THR A 90 -6.21 -4.65 7.98
CA THR A 90 -5.24 -5.75 8.11
C THR A 90 -4.37 -5.84 6.85
N LYS A 91 -4.95 -5.73 5.65
CA LYS A 91 -4.18 -5.71 4.41
C LYS A 91 -3.24 -4.50 4.33
N PHE A 92 -3.71 -3.31 4.71
CA PHE A 92 -2.87 -2.12 4.76
C PHE A 92 -1.73 -2.24 5.76
N PHE A 93 -2.01 -2.73 6.97
CA PHE A 93 -1.01 -2.96 8.02
C PHE A 93 0.11 -3.88 7.53
N LEU A 94 -0.25 -5.03 6.92
CA LEU A 94 0.73 -5.96 6.39
C LEU A 94 1.57 -5.38 5.26
N LEU A 95 0.97 -4.58 4.36
CA LEU A 95 1.71 -3.87 3.32
C LEU A 95 2.72 -2.85 3.90
N ILE A 96 2.36 -2.17 4.99
CA ILE A 96 3.28 -1.26 5.69
C ILE A 96 4.42 -2.07 6.33
N LYS A 97 4.11 -3.17 7.02
CA LYS A 97 5.11 -4.04 7.64
C LYS A 97 6.06 -4.68 6.63
N GLU A 98 5.57 -5.08 5.45
CA GLU A 98 6.42 -5.56 4.35
C GLU A 98 7.41 -4.47 3.90
N LYS A 99 6.95 -3.21 3.77
CA LYS A 99 7.81 -2.09 3.41
C LYS A 99 8.80 -1.74 4.52
N GLU A 100 8.38 -1.75 5.78
CA GLU A 100 9.27 -1.53 6.94
C GLU A 100 10.36 -2.61 7.00
N LYS A 101 10.00 -3.89 6.84
CA LYS A 101 10.97 -4.98 6.75
C LYS A 101 11.93 -4.82 5.56
N ALA A 102 11.46 -4.32 4.41
CA ALA A 102 12.34 -4.02 3.29
C ALA A 102 13.31 -2.86 3.61
N ILE A 103 12.86 -1.84 4.35
CA ILE A 103 13.69 -0.71 4.78
C ILE A 103 14.70 -1.12 5.86
N ASP A 104 14.32 -1.97 6.82
CA ASP A 104 15.20 -2.45 7.88
C ASP A 104 16.24 -3.46 7.37
N LYS A 105 15.87 -4.29 6.39
CA LYS A 105 16.85 -5.10 5.64
C LYS A 105 17.87 -4.25 4.88
N ASN A 106 17.50 -3.02 4.50
CA ASN A 106 18.42 -2.07 3.88
C ASN A 106 19.31 -1.31 4.90
N LYS A 107 19.21 -1.60 6.21
CA LYS A 107 20.01 -0.95 7.26
C LYS A 107 21.07 -1.83 7.93
N VAL A 108 21.18 -3.12 7.59
CA VAL A 108 22.22 -4.00 8.15
C VAL A 108 22.75 -4.94 7.09
N ASP A 109 23.90 -4.55 6.49
CA ASP A 109 25.05 -5.34 6.03
C ASP A 109 25.66 -4.67 4.77
N PRO A 110 26.78 -3.92 4.88
CA PRO A 110 27.39 -3.23 3.74
C PRO A 110 28.10 -4.16 2.75
N THR A 111 28.04 -5.49 2.93
CA THR A 111 29.01 -6.38 2.27
C THR A 111 28.46 -7.46 1.35
N LYS A 112 27.16 -7.76 1.29
CA LYS A 112 26.64 -8.76 0.33
C LYS A 112 25.19 -8.54 -0.06
N GLU A 113 24.99 -7.84 -1.17
CA GLU A 113 24.10 -8.20 -2.28
C GLU A 113 24.13 -7.02 -3.27
N GLU A 114 24.68 -7.24 -4.46
CA GLU A 114 24.49 -6.36 -5.60
C GLU A 114 22.99 -6.32 -5.91
N TYR A 115 22.26 -5.39 -5.29
CA TYR A 115 21.21 -4.72 -6.01
C TYR A 115 21.90 -4.14 -7.23
N ASP A 116 21.41 -4.49 -8.42
CA ASP A 116 21.87 -3.89 -9.65
C ASP A 116 21.63 -2.38 -9.50
N LEU A 117 22.69 -1.66 -9.11
CA LEU A 117 22.69 -0.21 -8.94
C LEU A 117 22.16 0.44 -10.22
N SER A 118 22.28 -0.27 -11.35
CA SER A 118 21.66 0.05 -12.63
C SER A 118 20.16 0.36 -12.51
N VAL A 119 19.35 -0.36 -11.72
CA VAL A 119 17.90 -0.12 -11.69
C VAL A 119 17.59 1.21 -11.00
N PHE A 120 18.33 1.56 -9.96
CA PHE A 120 18.19 2.86 -9.29
C PHE A 120 18.79 3.99 -10.14
N GLU A 121 19.92 3.75 -10.81
CA GLU A 121 20.52 4.67 -11.78
C GLU A 121 19.57 4.96 -12.95
N VAL A 122 18.91 3.94 -13.50
CA VAL A 122 17.93 4.08 -14.59
C VAL A 122 16.69 4.86 -14.12
N LEU A 123 16.23 4.65 -12.88
CA LEU A 123 15.12 5.42 -12.31
C LEU A 123 15.50 6.87 -12.08
N ASP A 124 16.71 7.13 -11.60
CA ASP A 124 17.23 8.49 -11.42
C ASP A 124 17.47 9.18 -12.77
N ASP A 125 17.97 8.49 -13.78
CA ASP A 125 18.13 9.01 -15.14
C ASP A 125 16.78 9.37 -15.77
N LEU A 126 15.76 8.52 -15.63
CA LEU A 126 14.40 8.81 -16.09
C LEU A 126 13.81 10.02 -15.37
N LYS A 127 14.06 10.14 -14.06
CA LYS A 127 13.61 11.27 -13.26
C LYS A 127 14.33 12.56 -13.64
N ASN A 128 15.64 12.53 -13.81
CA ASN A 128 16.47 13.65 -14.22
C ASN A 128 16.10 14.13 -15.62
N PHE A 129 15.88 13.20 -16.55
CA PHE A 129 15.37 13.51 -17.88
C PHE A 129 13.99 14.17 -17.82
N LYS A 130 13.05 13.64 -17.01
CA LYS A 130 11.74 14.29 -16.84
C LYS A 130 11.86 15.70 -16.27
N GLN A 131 12.78 15.93 -15.33
CA GLN A 131 12.98 17.25 -14.72
C GLN A 131 13.58 18.26 -15.68
N SER A 132 14.38 17.82 -16.67
CA SER A 132 14.93 18.71 -17.71
C SER A 132 13.92 19.08 -18.80
N LEU A 133 12.79 18.37 -18.89
CA LEU A 133 11.74 18.68 -19.85
C LEU A 133 10.96 19.95 -19.46
N PRO A 134 10.52 20.76 -20.44
CA PRO A 134 9.53 21.81 -20.20
C PRO A 134 8.23 21.23 -19.64
N GLU A 135 7.52 21.99 -18.81
CA GLU A 135 6.35 21.53 -18.05
C GLU A 135 5.27 20.90 -18.94
N GLU A 136 5.07 21.47 -20.13
CA GLU A 136 4.08 21.03 -21.12
C GLU A 136 4.31 19.60 -21.65
N TYR A 137 5.55 19.10 -21.56
CA TYR A 137 5.95 17.78 -22.04
C TYR A 137 6.05 16.73 -20.93
N LYS A 138 6.05 17.13 -19.65
CA LYS A 138 6.17 16.19 -18.52
C LYS A 138 5.01 15.20 -18.45
N SER A 139 3.79 15.67 -18.71
CA SER A 139 2.59 14.83 -18.76
C SER A 139 2.59 13.88 -19.97
N ILE A 140 3.19 14.30 -21.09
CA ILE A 140 3.38 13.45 -22.29
C ILE A 140 4.40 12.34 -21.98
N PHE A 141 5.48 12.67 -21.27
CA PHE A 141 6.48 11.71 -20.82
C PHE A 141 5.86 10.65 -19.88
N ASP A 142 5.09 11.09 -18.87
CA ASP A 142 4.39 10.17 -17.95
C ASP A 142 3.40 9.25 -18.68
N ASP A 143 2.64 9.78 -19.64
CA ASP A 143 1.73 8.99 -20.46
C ASP A 143 2.48 7.98 -21.34
N THR A 144 3.67 8.35 -21.83
CA THR A 144 4.53 7.47 -22.62
C THR A 144 5.05 6.32 -21.78
N LEU A 145 5.65 6.60 -20.62
CA LEU A 145 6.15 5.60 -19.67
C LEU A 145 5.04 4.62 -19.26
N MET A 146 3.85 5.14 -18.96
CA MET A 146 2.72 4.31 -18.55
C MET A 146 2.16 3.45 -19.71
N SER A 147 2.23 3.95 -20.94
CA SER A 147 1.77 3.22 -22.14
C SER A 147 2.69 2.07 -22.55
N MET A 148 3.93 2.05 -22.05
CA MET A 148 4.87 0.94 -22.26
C MET A 148 4.56 -0.27 -21.37
N SER A 149 3.79 -0.08 -20.29
CA SER A 149 3.36 -1.19 -19.43
C SER A 149 2.28 -2.04 -20.11
N LYS A 150 2.50 -3.36 -20.17
CA LYS A 150 1.54 -4.33 -20.73
C LYS A 150 0.18 -4.32 -20.02
N ALA A 151 0.14 -3.89 -18.76
CA ALA A 151 -1.09 -3.76 -17.96
C ALA A 151 -2.01 -2.61 -18.43
N ASN A 152 -1.47 -1.64 -19.18
CA ASN A 152 -2.16 -0.40 -19.55
C ASN A 152 -2.50 -0.30 -21.05
N LYS A 153 -2.52 -1.42 -21.78
CA LYS A 153 -2.73 -1.44 -23.25
C LYS A 153 -4.01 -0.73 -23.72
N ASN A 154 -5.05 -0.65 -22.88
CA ASN A 154 -6.36 -0.07 -23.23
C ASN A 154 -6.57 1.35 -22.69
N ARG A 155 -5.51 2.05 -22.24
CA ARG A 155 -5.64 3.38 -21.65
C ARG A 155 -6.01 4.43 -22.70
N VAL A 156 -7.04 5.21 -22.38
CA VAL A 156 -7.51 6.34 -23.19
C VAL A 156 -6.53 7.52 -23.08
N ARG A 157 -6.22 8.16 -24.21
CA ARG A 157 -5.24 9.26 -24.35
C ARG A 157 -5.59 10.46 -23.48
N ARG A 158 -4.58 11.12 -22.91
CA ARG A 158 -4.71 12.35 -22.09
C ARG A 158 -4.39 13.64 -22.85
N LEU A 159 -4.88 13.75 -24.08
CA LEU A 159 -4.68 14.94 -24.91
C LEU A 159 -5.28 16.22 -24.29
N LYS A 160 -6.26 16.09 -23.38
CA LYS A 160 -6.87 17.22 -22.66
C LYS A 160 -6.01 17.73 -21.49
N GLU A 161 -4.96 17.00 -21.10
CA GLU A 161 -4.09 17.35 -19.97
C GLU A 161 -2.81 18.07 -20.42
N THR A 162 -2.69 18.38 -21.72
CA THR A 162 -1.48 18.98 -22.30
C THR A 162 -1.82 20.20 -23.13
N SER A 163 -1.06 21.28 -22.98
CA SER A 163 -1.17 22.50 -23.81
C SER A 163 -0.64 22.31 -25.25
N VAL A 164 0.02 21.17 -25.51
CA VAL A 164 0.72 20.88 -26.77
C VAL A 164 -0.26 20.47 -27.88
N LYS A 165 0.02 20.88 -29.12
CA LYS A 165 -0.81 20.52 -30.30
C LYS A 165 -0.74 19.02 -30.57
N TYR A 166 -1.80 18.46 -31.15
CA TYR A 166 -1.93 17.03 -31.45
C TYR A 166 -0.71 16.43 -32.17
N HIS A 167 -0.22 17.11 -33.22
CA HIS A 167 0.92 16.61 -33.98
C HIS A 167 2.20 16.56 -33.13
N GLN A 168 2.48 17.62 -32.37
CA GLN A 168 3.62 17.71 -31.47
C GLN A 168 3.53 16.66 -30.36
N TYR A 169 2.35 16.44 -29.79
CA TYR A 169 2.13 15.40 -28.78
C TYR A 169 2.54 14.00 -29.29
N HIS A 170 2.15 13.65 -30.51
CA HIS A 170 2.47 12.35 -31.10
C HIS A 170 3.94 12.19 -31.44
N GLU A 171 4.58 13.24 -31.97
CA GLU A 171 6.02 13.21 -32.24
C GLU A 171 6.82 13.12 -30.94
N SER A 172 6.49 13.92 -29.93
CA SER A 172 7.12 13.85 -28.60
C SER A 172 6.95 12.47 -27.97
N LYS A 173 5.78 11.85 -28.08
CA LYS A 173 5.54 10.49 -27.57
C LYS A 173 6.40 9.43 -28.26
N LYS A 174 6.66 9.55 -29.57
CA LYS A 174 7.60 8.66 -30.28
C LYS A 174 9.02 8.85 -29.77
N ILE A 175 9.46 10.10 -29.63
CA ILE A 175 10.80 10.45 -29.16
C ILE A 175 11.01 9.96 -27.72
N PHE A 176 10.07 10.24 -26.81
CA PHE A 176 10.15 9.78 -25.43
C PHE A 176 10.16 8.28 -25.31
N ARG A 177 9.42 7.57 -26.16
CA ARG A 177 9.47 6.11 -26.18
C ARG A 177 10.87 5.60 -26.51
N LEU A 178 11.55 6.20 -27.49
CA LEU A 178 12.93 5.85 -27.84
C LEU A 178 13.90 6.13 -26.69
N VAL A 179 13.77 7.30 -26.04
CA VAL A 179 14.62 7.69 -24.90
C VAL A 179 14.39 6.74 -23.72
N ILE A 180 13.13 6.45 -23.37
CA ILE A 180 12.79 5.53 -22.28
C ILE A 180 13.27 4.11 -22.61
N ASP A 181 13.05 3.62 -23.84
CA ASP A 181 13.56 2.31 -24.29
C ASP A 181 15.11 2.26 -24.23
N PHE A 182 15.80 3.35 -24.55
CA PHE A 182 17.26 3.44 -24.45
C PHE A 182 17.73 3.38 -22.99
N LEU A 183 17.11 4.17 -22.11
CA LEU A 183 17.44 4.20 -20.69
C LEU A 183 17.13 2.87 -19.99
N LEU A 184 16.05 2.18 -20.36
CA LEU A 184 15.66 0.90 -19.77
C LEU A 184 16.47 -0.31 -20.25
N ARG A 185 17.25 -0.17 -21.34
CA ARG A 185 18.03 -1.28 -21.94
C ARG A 185 19.55 -1.13 -21.77
N ARG A 186 19.98 -0.02 -21.17
CA ARG A 186 21.37 0.23 -20.80
C ARG A 186 21.71 -0.60 -19.57
#